data_AF-A0A915MW01-F1
#
_entry.id   AF-A0A915MW01-F1
#
_cell.length_a   1.000
_cell.length_b   1.000
_cell.length_c   1.000
_cell.angle_alpha   90.00
_cell.angle_beta   90.00
_cell.angle_gamma   90.00
#
_symmetry.space_group_name_H-M   'P 1'
#
loop_
_entity.id
_entity.type
_entity.pdbx_description
1 polymer ?
#
loop_
_entity_poly.entity_id
_entity_poly.type
_entity_poly.pdbx_seq_one_letter_code
_entity_poly.pdbx_strand_id
1 'polypeptide(L)'
;GGRYVIPFLDDYGVSLSVLFIVMCEMIAVCWFYGIKRFSEDIHVMLGFYPGIYWRICWTCCPVFIGFIFLISLYSASFMPKQLNNYTYPWWSVSLGWLFRMLSCLSIPAYIIYMFITTPGPLIKVAYFEF
;
A
#
# COMPACT_ATOMS: atom_id res chain seq x y z
N GLY A 1 -11.59 -17.32 23.04
CA GLY A 1 -10.37 -16.60 22.63
C GLY A 1 -10.39 -16.22 21.15
N GLY A 2 -10.10 -17.17 20.26
CA GLY A 2 -9.83 -16.86 18.84
C GLY A 2 -10.99 -16.26 18.01
N ARG A 3 -12.25 -16.60 18.33
CA ARG A 3 -13.43 -16.10 17.58
C ARG A 3 -13.57 -14.57 17.56
N TYR A 4 -13.00 -13.86 18.54
CA TYR A 4 -13.01 -12.40 18.60
C TYR A 4 -11.68 -11.81 18.11
N VAL A 5 -10.55 -12.46 18.41
CA VAL A 5 -9.23 -11.96 18.03
C VAL A 5 -9.01 -12.01 16.51
N ILE A 6 -9.44 -13.07 15.83
CA ILE A 6 -9.18 -13.24 14.39
C ILE A 6 -9.86 -12.14 13.55
N PRO A 7 -11.18 -11.89 13.67
CA PRO A 7 -11.82 -10.83 12.89
C PRO A 7 -11.32 -9.42 13.25
N PHE A 8 -10.94 -9.22 14.52
CA PHE A 8 -10.34 -7.96 14.96
C PHE A 8 -9.01 -7.71 14.25
N LEU A 9 -8.13 -8.72 14.21
CA LEU A 9 -6.80 -8.58 13.61
C LEU A 9 -6.86 -8.48 12.08
N ASP A 10 -7.80 -9.19 11.45
CA ASP A 10 -8.04 -9.12 10.00
C ASP A 10 -8.50 -7.72 9.55
N ASP A 11 -9.49 -7.15 10.26
CA ASP A 11 -10.09 -5.85 9.93
C ASP A 11 -9.19 -4.66 10.29
N TYR A 12 -8.57 -4.69 11.49
CA TYR A 12 -7.73 -3.58 11.95
C TYR A 12 -6.28 -3.69 11.49
N GLY A 13 -5.73 -4.90 11.39
CA GLY A 13 -4.31 -5.14 11.10
C GLY A 13 -4.02 -5.34 9.61
N VAL A 14 -4.75 -6.22 8.93
CA VAL A 14 -4.38 -6.68 7.58
C VAL A 14 -4.99 -5.81 6.49
N SER A 15 -6.31 -5.60 6.54
CA SER A 15 -7.07 -5.01 5.41
C SER A 15 -6.52 -3.66 4.93
N LEU A 16 -6.41 -2.67 5.82
CA LEU A 16 -5.93 -1.33 5.47
C LEU A 16 -4.42 -1.28 5.19
N SER A 17 -3.63 -2.11 5.87
CA SER A 17 -2.18 -2.15 5.68
C SER A 17 -1.81 -2.70 4.31
N VAL A 18 -2.47 -3.77 3.86
CA VAL A 18 -2.25 -4.36 2.52
C VAL A 18 -2.70 -3.40 1.43
N LEU A 19 -3.85 -2.74 1.59
CA LEU A 19 -4.32 -1.73 0.62
C LEU A 19 -3.30 -0.59 0.45
N PHE A 20 -2.70 -0.13 1.54
CA PHE A 20 -1.67 0.89 1.50
C PHE A 20 -0.40 0.42 0.76
N ILE A 21 0.08 -0.79 1.06
CA ILE A 21 1.28 -1.36 0.42
C ILE A 21 1.05 -1.49 -1.10
N VAL A 22 -0.06 -2.10 -1.51
CA VAL A 22 -0.39 -2.30 -2.93
C VAL A 22 -0.58 -0.95 -3.64
N MET A 23 -1.16 0.06 -2.98
CA MET A 23 -1.25 1.40 -3.54
C MET A 23 0.13 1.98 -3.84
N CYS A 24 1.08 1.89 -2.89
CA CYS A 24 2.43 2.38 -3.08
C CYS A 24 3.19 1.60 -4.17
N GLU A 25 3.07 0.27 -4.21
CA GLU A 25 3.65 -0.56 -5.26
C GLU A 25 3.12 -0.19 -6.64
N MET A 26 1.80 0.01 -6.78
CA MET A 26 1.21 0.39 -8.07
C MET A 26 1.62 1.79 -8.51
N ILE A 27 1.77 2.75 -7.59
CA ILE A 27 2.30 4.08 -7.91
C ILE A 27 3.77 3.98 -8.33
N ALA A 28 4.57 3.18 -7.61
CA ALA A 28 5.97 2.91 -7.94
C ALA A 28 6.12 2.33 -9.35
N VAL A 29 5.36 1.28 -9.69
CA VAL A 29 5.47 0.63 -11.01
C VAL A 29 4.87 1.50 -12.12
N CYS A 30 3.67 2.04 -11.92
CA CYS A 30 2.94 2.67 -13.03
C CYS A 30 3.42 4.10 -13.33
N TRP A 31 3.77 4.89 -12.30
CA TRP A 31 4.10 6.31 -12.45
C TRP A 31 5.58 6.60 -12.32
N PHE A 32 6.25 5.99 -11.33
CA PHE A 32 7.69 6.19 -11.16
C PHE A 32 8.46 5.39 -12.22
N TYR A 33 8.33 4.06 -12.25
CA TYR A 33 9.02 3.21 -13.23
C TYR A 33 8.49 3.44 -14.66
N GLY A 34 7.17 3.59 -14.78
CA GLY A 34 6.51 4.00 -16.01
C GLY A 34 6.06 2.83 -16.88
N ILE A 35 4.82 2.91 -17.37
CA ILE A 35 4.14 1.87 -18.15
C ILE A 35 4.89 1.48 -19.44
N LYS A 36 5.68 2.37 -20.03
CA LYS A 36 6.45 2.07 -21.25
C LYS A 36 7.56 1.06 -20.97
N ARG A 37 8.39 1.32 -19.95
CA ARG A 37 9.46 0.42 -19.52
C ARG A 37 8.89 -0.91 -19.03
N PHE A 38 7.84 -0.85 -18.21
CA PHE A 38 7.14 -2.05 -17.77
C PHE A 38 6.60 -2.90 -18.94
N SER A 39 6.08 -2.25 -19.99
CA SER A 39 5.64 -2.95 -21.19
C SER A 39 6.78 -3.54 -22.01
N GLU A 40 7.98 -2.94 -21.98
CA GLU A 40 9.18 -3.47 -22.63
C GLU A 40 9.70 -4.70 -21.88
N ASP A 41 9.73 -4.66 -20.54
CA ASP A 41 10.11 -5.81 -19.71
C ASP A 41 9.17 -7.00 -19.95
N ILE A 42 7.85 -6.76 -19.99
CA ILE A 42 6.88 -7.81 -20.30
C ILE A 42 7.13 -8.39 -21.69
N HIS A 43 7.50 -7.57 -22.66
CA HIS A 43 7.85 -8.05 -24.00
C HIS A 43 9.12 -8.91 -23.99
N VAL A 44 10.14 -8.55 -23.21
CA VAL A 44 11.35 -9.36 -23.04
C VAL A 44 11.04 -10.70 -22.35
N MET A 45 10.12 -10.71 -21.38
CA MET A 45 9.75 -11.93 -20.65
C MET A 45 8.84 -12.87 -21.44
N LEU A 46 7.87 -12.34 -22.18
CA LEU A 46 6.82 -13.13 -22.84
C LEU A 46 6.94 -13.18 -24.36
N GLY A 47 7.77 -12.34 -24.98
CA GLY A 47 7.97 -12.25 -26.43
C GLY A 47 6.90 -11.48 -27.19
N PHE A 48 5.95 -10.83 -26.51
CA PHE A 48 4.90 -10.01 -27.14
C PHE A 48 4.57 -8.76 -26.31
N TYR A 49 4.11 -7.69 -26.98
CA TYR A 49 3.75 -6.46 -26.30
C TYR A 49 2.35 -6.58 -25.67
N PRO A 50 2.16 -6.16 -24.41
CA PRO A 50 0.84 -6.08 -23.82
C PRO A 50 0.00 -5.05 -24.59
N GLY A 51 -1.25 -5.44 -24.90
CA GLY A 51 -2.18 -4.60 -25.64
C GLY A 51 -2.55 -3.29 -24.92
N ILE A 52 -3.19 -2.37 -25.66
CA ILE A 52 -3.55 -1.03 -25.16
C ILE A 52 -4.49 -1.09 -23.95
N TYR A 53 -5.38 -2.08 -23.89
CA TYR A 53 -6.27 -2.32 -22.75
C TYR A 53 -5.49 -2.45 -21.42
N TRP A 54 -4.43 -3.25 -21.41
CA TRP A 54 -3.60 -3.48 -20.23
C TRP A 54 -2.86 -2.22 -19.79
N ARG A 55 -2.35 -1.46 -20.75
CA ARG A 55 -1.66 -0.18 -20.48
C ARG A 55 -2.58 0.85 -19.82
N ILE A 56 -3.82 0.96 -20.30
CA ILE A 56 -4.84 1.84 -19.69
C ILE A 56 -5.19 1.33 -18.29
N CYS A 57 -5.42 0.02 -18.14
CA CYS A 57 -5.74 -0.59 -16.85
C CYS A 57 -4.65 -0.29 -15.80
N TRP A 58 -3.37 -0.46 -16.13
CA TRP A 58 -2.26 -0.15 -15.22
C TRP A 58 -2.18 1.33 -14.87
N THR A 59 -2.47 2.23 -15.81
CA THR A 59 -2.49 3.68 -15.53
C THR A 59 -3.62 4.05 -14.57
N CYS A 60 -4.78 3.42 -14.70
CA CYS A 60 -5.96 3.69 -13.88
C CYS A 60 -5.95 2.95 -12.53
N CYS A 61 -5.26 1.82 -12.44
CA CYS A 61 -5.19 0.98 -11.24
C CYS A 61 -4.74 1.74 -9.96
N PRO A 62 -3.65 2.52 -9.95
CA PRO A 62 -3.23 3.24 -8.74
C PRO A 62 -4.29 4.26 -8.27
N VAL A 63 -5.03 4.88 -9.20
CA VAL A 63 -6.12 5.82 -8.88
C VAL A 63 -7.29 5.08 -8.25
N PHE A 64 -7.69 3.94 -8.82
CA PHE A 64 -8.79 3.13 -8.31
C PHE A 64 -8.49 2.55 -6.93
N ILE A 65 -7.27 2.03 -6.72
CA ILE A 65 -6.82 1.50 -5.43
C ILE A 65 -6.72 2.63 -4.39
N GLY A 66 -6.19 3.79 -4.78
CA GLY A 66 -6.17 4.98 -3.91
C GLY A 66 -7.58 5.42 -3.51
N PHE A 67 -8.54 5.38 -4.42
CA PHE A 67 -9.94 5.69 -4.12
C PHE A 67 -10.56 4.73 -3.10
N ILE A 68 -10.35 3.41 -3.28
CA ILE A 68 -10.80 2.41 -2.29
C ILE A 68 -10.13 2.65 -0.94
N PHE A 69 -8.82 2.91 -0.92
CA PHE A 69 -8.09 3.20 0.30
C PHE A 69 -8.68 4.40 1.06
N LEU A 70 -9.02 5.49 0.36
CA LEU A 70 -9.66 6.67 0.96
C LEU A 70 -11.04 6.35 1.55
N ILE A 71 -11.87 5.56 0.85
CA ILE A 71 -13.17 5.13 1.37
C ILE A 71 -13.00 4.23 2.60
N SER A 72 -12.04 3.30 2.57
CA SER A 72 -11.75 2.42 3.69
C SER A 72 -11.22 3.19 4.90
N LEU A 73 -10.40 4.23 4.68
CA LEU A 73 -9.93 5.13 5.73
C LEU A 73 -11.07 5.96 6.32
N TYR A 74 -11.95 6.51 5.48
CA TYR A 74 -13.12 7.27 5.93
C TYR A 74 -14.10 6.38 6.72
N SER A 75 -14.30 5.15 6.25
CA SER A 75 -15.17 4.16 6.89
C SER A 75 -14.56 3.59 8.17
N ALA A 76 -13.24 3.69 8.35
CA ALA A 76 -12.54 3.36 9.58
C ALA A 76 -12.80 4.42 10.66
N SER A 77 -14.03 4.45 11.16
CA SER A 77 -14.41 5.29 12.29
C SER A 77 -13.64 4.91 13.56
N PHE A 78 -13.36 5.90 14.42
CA PHE A 78 -12.79 5.70 15.76
C PHE A 78 -13.74 5.00 16.74
N MET A 79 -14.95 4.64 16.31
CA MET A 79 -15.93 3.97 17.15
C MET A 79 -15.61 2.47 17.25
N PRO A 80 -15.78 1.86 18.43
CA PRO A 80 -15.57 0.44 18.61
C PRO A 80 -16.59 -0.36 17.81
N LYS A 81 -16.10 -1.27 16.96
CA LYS A 81 -16.95 -2.21 16.24
C LYS A 81 -17.73 -3.06 17.25
N GLN A 82 -18.97 -3.40 16.94
CA GLN A 82 -19.73 -4.37 17.73
C GLN A 82 -19.79 -5.68 16.98
N LEU A 83 -19.41 -6.78 17.66
CA LEU A 83 -19.50 -8.11 17.09
C LEU A 83 -20.48 -8.96 17.92
N ASN A 84 -21.64 -9.25 17.32
CA ASN A 84 -22.80 -9.96 17.88
C ASN A 84 -23.38 -9.41 19.19
N ASN A 85 -22.58 -9.33 20.27
CA ASN A 85 -22.97 -8.80 21.60
C ASN A 85 -21.76 -8.28 22.41
N TYR A 86 -20.57 -8.17 21.79
CA TYR A 86 -19.37 -7.66 22.42
C TYR A 86 -18.95 -6.36 21.76
N THR A 87 -18.92 -5.29 22.56
CA THR A 87 -18.34 -4.00 22.17
C THR A 87 -16.85 -4.07 22.42
N TYR A 88 -16.05 -3.85 21.37
CA TYR A 88 -14.61 -3.77 21.56
C TYR A 88 -14.26 -2.64 22.53
N PRO A 89 -13.37 -2.87 23.51
CA PRO A 89 -12.93 -1.84 24.41
C PRO A 89 -12.08 -0.81 23.67
N TRP A 90 -12.04 0.43 24.18
CA TRP A 90 -11.33 1.53 23.54
C TRP A 90 -9.84 1.28 23.30
N TRP A 91 -9.18 0.50 24.16
CA TRP A 91 -7.77 0.13 23.95
C TRP A 91 -7.55 -0.65 22.65
N SER A 92 -8.54 -1.45 22.22
CA SER A 92 -8.43 -2.23 20.98
C SER A 92 -8.46 -1.30 19.77
N VAL A 93 -9.25 -0.23 19.82
CA VAL A 93 -9.24 0.80 18.76
C VAL A 93 -7.88 1.47 18.67
N SER A 94 -7.28 1.86 19.81
CA SER A 94 -5.94 2.46 19.84
C SER A 94 -4.86 1.53 19.26
N LEU A 95 -4.90 0.24 19.58
CA LEU A 95 -3.98 -0.74 18.99
C LEU A 95 -4.19 -0.91 17.48
N GLY A 96 -5.44 -0.91 17.00
CA GLY A 96 -5.72 -0.97 15.57
C GLY A 96 -5.14 0.21 14.79
N TRP A 97 -5.23 1.42 15.34
CA TRP A 97 -4.60 2.61 14.76
C TRP A 97 -3.07 2.56 14.82
N LEU A 98 -2.50 2.03 15.91
CA LEU A 98 -1.05 1.83 16.02
C LEU A 98 -0.53 0.92 14.90
N PHE A 99 -1.20 -0.21 14.63
CA PHE A 99 -0.80 -1.12 13.56
C PHE A 99 -0.86 -0.46 12.17
N ARG A 100 -1.90 0.33 11.89
CA ARG A 100 -2.00 1.10 10.64
C ARG A 100 -0.86 2.10 10.50
N MET A 101 -0.57 2.87 11.55
CA MET A 101 0.51 3.85 11.53
C MET A 101 1.89 3.19 11.37
N LEU A 102 2.10 2.04 12.00
CA LEU A 102 3.35 1.28 11.87
C LEU A 102 3.57 0.83 10.42
N SER A 103 2.52 0.32 9.76
CA SER A 103 2.61 -0.06 8.35
C SER A 103 2.78 1.15 7.42
N CYS A 104 2.17 2.29 7.74
CA CYS A 104 2.32 3.51 6.93
C CYS A 104 3.72 4.11 7.08
N LEU A 105 4.34 3.97 8.25
CA LEU A 105 5.67 4.51 8.56
C LEU A 105 6.80 3.70 7.94
N SER A 106 6.62 2.42 7.61
CA SER A 106 7.67 1.55 7.08
C SER A 106 8.26 2.07 5.76
N ILE A 107 7.40 2.56 4.85
CA ILE A 107 7.79 3.09 3.54
C ILE A 107 8.62 4.38 3.68
N PRO A 108 8.16 5.45 4.36
CA PRO A 108 8.97 6.65 4.56
C PRO A 108 10.20 6.39 5.43
N ALA A 109 10.15 5.48 6.40
CA ALA A 109 11.33 5.10 7.18
C ALA A 109 12.41 4.47 6.29
N TYR A 110 12.03 3.63 5.33
CA TYR A 110 12.96 3.06 4.35
C TYR A 110 13.58 4.14 3.46
N ILE A 111 12.77 5.08 2.98
CA ILE A 111 13.24 6.23 2.19
C ILE A 111 14.27 7.05 2.99
N ILE A 112 13.98 7.39 4.25
CA ILE A 112 14.89 8.14 5.13
C ILE A 112 16.18 7.36 5.37
N TYR A 113 16.10 6.06 5.64
CA TYR A 113 17.26 5.20 5.83
C TYR A 113 18.17 5.20 4.61
N MET A 114 17.60 5.10 3.40
CA MET A 114 18.34 5.18 2.14
C MET A 114 19.03 6.54 1.96
N PHE A 115 18.36 7.65 2.31
CA PHE A 115 18.94 8.99 2.25
C PHE A 115 20.14 9.19 3.18
N ILE A 116 20.09 8.64 4.40
CA ILE A 116 21.17 8.78 5.39
C ILE A 116 22.36 7.88 5.05
N THR A 117 22.09 6.68 4.52
CA THR A 117 23.11 5.66 4.27
C THR A 117 23.87 5.87 2.96
N THR A 118 23.35 6.66 2.01
CA THR A 118 23.98 6.86 0.70
C THR A 118 24.82 8.14 0.65
N PRO A 119 26.16 8.07 0.75
CA PRO A 119 27.02 9.25 0.56
C PRO A 119 27.11 9.60 -0.94
N GLY A 120 26.39 10.63 -1.38
CA GLY A 120 26.49 11.15 -2.75
C GLY A 120 25.46 12.24 -3.07
N PRO A 121 25.65 13.02 -4.17
CA PRO A 121 24.68 14.03 -4.59
C PRO A 121 23.33 13.38 -4.98
N LEU A 122 22.23 14.00 -4.55
CA LEU A 122 20.82 13.56 -4.68
C LEU A 122 20.45 12.97 -6.05
N ILE A 123 21.13 13.39 -7.11
CA ILE A 123 20.91 12.93 -8.48
C ILE A 123 21.24 11.44 -8.67
N LYS A 124 22.35 10.91 -8.11
CA LYS A 124 22.73 9.50 -8.37
C LYS A 124 21.88 8.46 -7.65
N VAL A 125 21.23 8.84 -6.55
CA VAL A 125 20.35 7.94 -5.78
C VAL A 125 19.03 7.71 -6.51
N ALA A 126 18.50 8.74 -7.19
CA ALA A 126 17.34 8.59 -8.06
C ALA A 126 17.61 7.66 -9.26
N TYR A 127 18.82 7.68 -9.83
CA TYR A 127 19.15 6.83 -10.99
C TYR A 127 19.39 5.35 -10.67
N PHE A 128 19.62 4.96 -9.41
CA PHE A 128 19.85 3.55 -9.07
C PHE A 128 18.55 2.78 -8.80
N GLU A 129 17.43 3.49 -8.63
CA GLU A 129 16.08 2.94 -8.48
C GLU A 129 15.22 3.09 -9.77
N PHE A 130 15.78 3.59 -10.88
CA PHE A 130 15.09 3.81 -12.16
C PHE A 130 15.70 3.11 -13.38
#